data_AF-A0A822HAE1-F1
#
_entry.id   AF-A0A822HAE1-F1
#
_cell.length_a   1.000
_cell.length_b   1.000
_cell.length_c   1.000
_cell.angle_alpha   90.00
_cell.angle_beta   90.00
_cell.angle_gamma   90.00
#
_symmetry.space_group_name_H-M   'P 1'
#
loop_
_entity.id
_entity.type
_entity.pdbx_description
1 polymer ?
#
loop_
_entity_poly.entity_id
_entity_poly.type
_entity_poly.pdbx_seq_one_letter_code
_entity_poly.pdbx_strand_id
1 'polypeptide(L)' 'DTRINVYIAVGKLRAAYLIAIRLGKEDKVRLIRDDAQKSGQTAVYDICKKWLENRATEQ' A
#
# COMPACT_ATOMS: atom_id res chain seq x y z
N ASP A 1 -8.02 -0.97 -11.14
CA ASP A 1 -6.59 -1.01 -10.76
C ASP A 1 -5.70 0.07 -11.37
N THR A 2 -5.97 0.57 -12.60
CA THR A 2 -5.12 1.54 -13.32
C THR A 2 -4.74 2.77 -12.50
N ARG A 3 -5.67 3.36 -11.75
CA ARG A 3 -5.41 4.57 -10.94
C ARG A 3 -4.41 4.33 -9.79
N ILE A 4 -4.47 3.17 -9.14
CA ILE A 4 -3.51 2.81 -8.07
C ILE A 4 -2.11 2.67 -8.68
N ASN A 5 -1.98 1.95 -9.79
CA ASN A 5 -0.70 1.76 -10.47
C ASN A 5 -0.09 3.11 -10.91
N VAL A 6 -0.90 4.05 -11.41
CA VAL A 6 -0.44 5.40 -11.75
C VAL A 6 0.11 6.11 -10.51
N TYR A 7 -0.58 6.07 -9.38
CA TYR A 7 -0.09 6.69 -8.14
C TYR A 7 1.20 6.04 -7.62
N ILE A 8 1.33 4.72 -7.76
CA ILE A 8 2.57 4.00 -7.41
C ILE A 8 3.71 4.48 -8.32
N ALA A 9 3.49 4.48 -9.64
CA ALA A 9 4.50 4.85 -10.63
C ALA A 9 5.04 6.28 -10.44
N VAL A 10 4.21 7.21 -9.97
CA VAL A 10 4.62 8.60 -9.69
C VAL A 10 5.06 8.82 -8.23
N GLY A 11 5.23 7.76 -7.44
CA GLY A 11 5.72 7.83 -6.05
C GLY A 11 4.72 8.37 -5.02
N LYS A 12 3.44 8.57 -5.40
CA LYS A 12 2.35 9.01 -4.52
C LYS A 12 1.77 7.83 -3.74
N LEU A 13 2.63 7.14 -3.00
CA LEU A 13 2.34 5.87 -2.33
C LEU A 13 1.22 5.97 -1.29
N ARG A 14 1.14 7.09 -0.55
CA ARG A 14 0.04 7.33 0.42
C ARG A 14 -1.32 7.43 -0.25
N ALA A 15 -1.42 8.09 -1.40
CA ALA A 15 -2.67 8.18 -2.16
C ALA A 15 -3.05 6.82 -2.77
N ALA A 16 -2.06 6.09 -3.29
CA ALA A 16 -2.24 4.72 -3.75
C ALA A 16 -2.79 3.82 -2.63
N TYR A 17 -2.24 3.93 -1.41
CA TYR A 17 -2.63 3.15 -0.24
C TYR A 17 -4.09 3.38 0.14
N LEU A 18 -4.51 4.65 0.27
CA LEU A 18 -5.88 5.00 0.64
C LEU A 18 -6.93 4.42 -0.33
N ILE A 19 -6.60 4.40 -1.63
CA ILE A 19 -7.47 3.80 -2.64
C ILE A 19 -7.44 2.28 -2.55
N ALA A 20 -6.27 1.67 -2.37
CA ALA A 20 -6.11 0.23 -2.27
C ALA A 20 -6.89 -0.37 -1.09
N ILE A 21 -6.80 0.24 0.11
CA ILE A 21 -7.53 -0.24 1.29
C ILE A 21 -9.04 -0.09 1.12
N ARG A 22 -9.49 1.01 0.52
CA ARG A 22 -10.92 1.28 0.28
C ARG A 22 -11.53 0.26 -0.69
N LEU A 23 -10.74 -0.22 -1.65
CA LEU A 23 -11.15 -1.22 -2.64
C LEU A 23 -10.85 -2.65 -2.20
N GLY A 24 -10.30 -2.86 -1.00
CA GLY A 24 -9.91 -4.19 -0.51
C GLY A 24 -8.82 -4.87 -1.33
N LYS A 25 -8.00 -4.11 -2.07
CA LYS A 25 -6.98 -4.63 -2.99
C LYS A 25 -5.69 -4.95 -2.23
N GLU A 26 -5.66 -6.08 -1.54
CA GLU A 26 -4.51 -6.50 -0.71
C GLU A 26 -3.20 -6.61 -1.50
N ASP A 27 -3.22 -7.19 -2.70
CA ASP A 27 -2.03 -7.30 -3.55
C ASP A 27 -1.42 -5.93 -3.87
N LYS A 28 -2.26 -4.90 -4.01
CA LYS A 28 -1.81 -3.54 -4.22
C LYS A 28 -1.20 -2.95 -2.95
N VAL A 29 -1.73 -3.25 -1.77
CA VAL A 29 -1.13 -2.82 -0.51
C VAL A 29 0.24 -3.45 -0.31
N ARG A 30 0.44 -4.73 -0.69
CA ARG A 30 1.77 -5.36 -0.68
C ARG A 30 2.74 -4.65 -1.63
N LEU A 31 2.32 -4.38 -2.86
CA LEU A 31 3.15 -3.67 -3.84
C LEU A 31 3.56 -2.29 -3.33
N ILE A 32 2.60 -1.51 -2.79
CA ILE A 32 2.85 -0.17 -2.22
C ILE A 32 3.84 -0.24 -1.05
N ARG A 33 3.71 -1.24 -0.18
CA ARG A 33 4.65 -1.46 0.93
C ARG A 33 6.07 -1.68 0.42
N ASP A 34 6.24 -2.53 -0.58
CA ASP A 34 7.55 -2.86 -1.13
C ASP A 34 8.20 -1.66 -1.83
N ASP A 35 7.42 -0.87 -2.58
CA ASP A 35 7.85 0.41 -3.16
C ASP A 35 8.20 1.45 -2.08
N ALA A 36 7.44 1.51 -0.98
CA ALA A 36 7.70 2.41 0.14
C ALA A 36 9.00 2.05 0.85
N GLN A 37 9.28 0.76 1.03
CA GLN A 37 10.54 0.26 1.59
C GLN A 37 11.71 0.65 0.69
N LYS A 38 11.62 0.40 -0.62
CA LYS A 38 12.68 0.75 -1.59
C LYS A 38 12.94 2.26 -1.67
N SER A 39 11.90 3.07 -1.50
CA SER A 39 11.97 4.53 -1.60
C SER A 39 12.30 5.22 -0.27
N GLY A 40 12.47 4.48 0.83
CA GLY A 40 12.71 5.04 2.16
C GLY A 40 11.50 5.77 2.77
N GLN A 41 10.28 5.56 2.25
CA GLN A 41 9.06 6.16 2.78
C GLN A 41 8.52 5.35 3.99
N THR A 42 9.25 5.38 5.10
CA THR A 42 8.98 4.56 6.31
C THR A 42 7.54 4.69 6.81
N ALA A 43 6.99 5.90 6.85
CA ALA A 43 5.61 6.11 7.30
C ALA A 43 4.57 5.39 6.43
N VAL A 44 4.80 5.28 5.11
CA VAL A 44 3.90 4.56 4.20
C VAL A 44 4.11 3.04 4.33
N TYR A 45 5.35 2.61 4.52
CA TYR A 45 5.67 1.21 4.80
C TYR A 45 4.96 0.73 6.07
N ASP A 46 5.05 1.48 7.17
CA ASP A 46 4.48 1.10 8.47
C ASP A 46 2.95 0.97 8.43
N ILE A 47 2.26 1.92 7.78
CA ILE A 47 0.79 1.84 7.65
C ILE A 47 0.36 0.65 6.77
N CYS A 48 1.11 0.35 5.70
CA CYS A 48 0.81 -0.81 4.86
C CYS A 48 1.06 -2.11 5.61
N LYS A 49 2.18 -2.21 6.34
CA LYS A 49 2.54 -3.36 7.17
C LYS A 49 1.45 -3.63 8.21
N LYS A 50 1.09 -2.61 9.01
CA LYS A 50 0.06 -2.73 10.05
C LYS A 50 -1.29 -3.17 9.47
N TRP A 51 -1.68 -2.61 8.33
CA TRP A 51 -2.93 -2.98 7.68
C TRP A 51 -2.92 -4.45 7.24
N LEU A 52 -1.83 -4.92 6.64
CA LEU A 52 -1.69 -6.32 6.21
C LEU A 52 -1.68 -7.29 7.40
N GLU A 53 -0.98 -6.95 8.48
CA GLU A 53 -0.94 -7.75 9.72
C GLU A 53 -2.32 -7.91 10.33
N ASN A 54 -3.09 -6.81 10.43
CA ASN A 54 -4.46 -6.86 10.96
C ASN A 54 -5.36 -7.82 10.17
N ARG A 55 -5.20 -7.92 8.84
CA ARG A 55 -6.02 -8.83 8.03
C ARG A 55 -5.59 -10.29 8.12
N ALA A 56 -4.30 -10.54 8.34
CA ALA A 56 -3.80 -11.89 8.59
C ALA A 56 -4.31 -12.47 9.91
N THR A 57 -4.65 -11.62 10.89
CA THR A 57 -5.26 -12.02 12.16
C THR A 57 -6.79 -12.13 12.14
N GLU A 58 -7.45 -11.66 11.06
CA GLU A 58 -8.90 -11.76 10.87
C GLU A 58 -9.33 -13.03 10.08
N GLN A 59 -8.39 -13.95 9.83
CA GLN A 59 -8.60 -15.28 9.23
C GLN A 59 -8.43 -16.37 10.27
#